data_AF-A0A7C7QEU4-F1
#
_entry.id   AF-A0A7C7QEU4-F1
#
_cell.length_a   1.000
_cell.length_b   1.000
_cell.length_c   1.000
_cell.angle_alpha   90.00
_cell.angle_beta   90.00
_cell.angle_gamma   90.00
#
_symmetry.space_group_name_H-M   'P 1'
#
loop_
_entity.id
_entity.type
_entity.pdbx_description
1 polymer ?
#
loop_
_entity_poly.entity_id
_entity_poly.type
_entity_poly.pdbx_seq_one_letter_code
_entity_poly.pdbx_strand_id
1 'polypeptide(L)' 'MDALFPKDTVDKITVAIHYTNAEVKGLLEFTLKVYKYDVDANAWIPVETIVDEVNNKVTITFEVGGTYAVGGI' A
#
# COMPACT_ATOMS: atom_id res chain seq x y z
N MET A 1 -19.70 12.78 14.34
CA MET A 1 -18.83 13.69 15.13
C MET A 1 -17.46 13.50 14.56
N ASP A 2 -17.10 14.32 13.57
CA ASP A 2 -15.84 14.17 12.85
C ASP A 2 -14.72 14.81 13.68
N ALA A 3 -13.65 14.06 13.92
CA ALA A 3 -12.49 14.58 14.61
C ALA A 3 -11.85 15.68 13.74
N LEU A 4 -11.82 16.90 14.25
CA LEU A 4 -11.12 18.04 13.65
C LEU A 4 -9.62 17.91 13.96
N PHE A 5 -8.87 17.28 13.06
CA PHE A 5 -7.41 17.32 13.12
C PHE A 5 -6.92 18.66 12.54
N PRO A 6 -6.08 19.42 13.25
CA PRO A 6 -5.46 20.63 12.72
C PRO A 6 -4.75 20.32 11.40
N LYS A 7 -5.00 21.15 10.38
CA LYS A 7 -4.49 20.98 9.01
C LYS A 7 -2.97 20.83 8.92
N ASP A 8 -2.26 21.21 9.98
CA ASP A 8 -0.80 21.23 10.09
C ASP A 8 -0.22 20.18 11.06
N THR A 9 -1.02 19.21 11.55
CA THR A 9 -0.52 18.20 12.50
C THR A 9 -0.21 16.83 11.90
N VAL A 10 -0.66 16.54 10.69
CA VAL A 10 -0.37 15.26 9.99
C VAL A 10 0.18 15.58 8.61
N ASP A 11 1.50 15.56 8.48
CA ASP A 11 2.23 15.78 7.23
C ASP A 11 2.11 14.58 6.28
N LYS A 12 2.09 13.36 6.85
CA LYS A 12 2.08 12.11 6.10
C LYS A 12 1.44 10.98 6.90
N ILE A 13 0.60 10.20 6.25
CA ILE A 13 0.10 8.92 6.77
C ILE A 13 0.89 7.80 6.08
N THR A 14 1.36 6.83 6.85
CA THR A 14 1.97 5.62 6.31
C THR A 14 1.10 4.42 6.62
N VAL A 15 1.05 3.49 5.66
CA VAL A 15 0.36 2.22 5.82
C VAL A 15 1.38 1.11 5.65
N ALA A 16 1.47 0.25 6.67
CA ALA A 16 2.23 -0.98 6.64
C ALA A 16 1.26 -2.15 6.46
N ILE A 17 1.45 -2.93 5.39
CA ILE A 17 0.68 -4.15 5.11
C ILE A 17 1.61 -5.32 5.38
N HIS A 18 1.25 -6.14 6.36
CA HIS A 18 1.91 -7.41 6.60
C HIS A 18 1.32 -8.48 5.69
N TYR A 19 2.17 -9.33 5.15
CA TYR A 19 1.78 -10.49 4.36
C TYR A 19 2.41 -11.77 4.92
N THR A 20 1.92 -12.90 4.44
CA THR A 20 2.50 -14.21 4.68
C THR A 20 3.06 -14.77 3.37
N ASN A 21 4.06 -15.64 3.45
CA ASN A 21 4.66 -16.28 2.28
C ASN A 21 3.64 -17.12 1.48
N ALA A 22 2.52 -17.51 2.11
CA ALA A 22 1.43 -18.21 1.44
C ALA A 22 0.59 -17.27 0.56
N GLU A 23 0.36 -16.03 0.99
CA GLU A 23 -0.41 -15.03 0.24
C GLU A 23 0.33 -14.52 -0.99
N VAL A 24 1.66 -14.45 -0.92
CA VAL A 24 2.52 -14.02 -2.04
C VAL A 24 3.18 -15.21 -2.76
N LYS A 25 2.69 -16.43 -2.54
CA LYS A 25 3.28 -17.64 -3.11
C LYS A 25 3.31 -17.56 -4.64
N GLY A 26 4.51 -17.71 -5.19
CA GLY A 26 4.73 -17.65 -6.65
C GLY A 26 5.07 -16.26 -7.18
N LEU A 27 5.10 -15.24 -6.31
CA LEU A 27 5.61 -13.91 -6.63
C LEU A 27 7.06 -13.78 -6.13
N LEU A 28 7.86 -12.96 -6.81
CA LEU A 28 9.16 -12.55 -6.31
C LEU A 28 8.97 -11.44 -5.27
N GLU A 29 9.32 -11.71 -4.01
CA GLU A 29 9.05 -10.80 -2.87
C GLU A 29 9.62 -9.40 -3.08
N PHE A 30 10.85 -9.27 -3.58
CA PHE A 30 11.48 -7.97 -3.89
C PHE A 30 10.75 -7.17 -5.00
N THR A 31 9.85 -7.81 -5.75
CA THR A 31 9.02 -7.16 -6.79
C THR A 31 7.65 -6.73 -6.28
N LEU A 32 7.31 -7.04 -5.03
CA LEU A 32 6.01 -6.71 -4.46
C LEU A 32 5.79 -5.19 -4.49
N LYS A 33 4.59 -4.82 -4.95
CA LYS A 33 4.10 -3.45 -4.99
C LYS A 33 2.69 -3.40 -4.44
N VAL A 34 2.36 -2.26 -3.86
CA VAL A 34 0.98 -1.91 -3.58
C VAL A 34 0.43 -1.20 -4.80
N TYR A 35 -0.77 -1.60 -5.19
CA TYR A 35 -1.53 -0.99 -6.26
C TYR A 35 -2.77 -0.31 -5.68
N LYS A 36 -3.12 0.84 -6.21
CA LYS A 36 -4.38 1.52 -5.95
C LYS A 36 -5.30 1.32 -7.15
N TYR A 37 -6.56 0.98 -6.89
CA TYR A 37 -7.55 0.90 -7.94
C TYR A 37 -8.02 2.30 -8.35
N ASP A 38 -7.85 2.62 -9.63
CA ASP A 38 -8.42 3.80 -10.29
C ASP A 38 -9.72 3.38 -10.98
N VAL A 39 -10.83 3.93 -10.48
CA VAL A 39 -12.17 3.63 -10.98
C VAL A 39 -12.42 4.27 -12.34
N ASP A 40 -11.84 5.44 -12.60
CA ASP A 40 -12.04 6.19 -13.83
C ASP A 40 -11.30 5.53 -14.99
N ALA A 41 -10.08 5.07 -14.73
CA ALA A 41 -9.28 4.30 -15.69
C ALA A 41 -9.63 2.80 -15.72
N ASN A 42 -10.42 2.32 -14.76
CA ASN A 42 -10.71 0.90 -14.54
C ASN A 42 -9.42 0.05 -14.51
N ALA A 43 -8.43 0.52 -13.76
CA ALA A 43 -7.06 -0.02 -13.78
C ALA A 43 -6.40 0.01 -12.39
N TRP A 44 -5.41 -0.87 -12.19
CA TRP A 44 -4.56 -0.88 -11.02
C TRP A 44 -3.29 -0.06 -11.27
N ILE A 45 -3.12 1.02 -10.52
CA ILE A 45 -1.96 1.91 -10.64
C ILE A 45 -0.96 1.59 -9.53
N PRO A 46 0.32 1.33 -9.86
CA PRO A 46 1.33 1.06 -8.85
C PRO A 46 1.59 2.31 -8.00
N VAL A 47 1.70 2.11 -6.70
CA VAL A 47 2.10 3.14 -5.73
C VAL A 47 3.55 2.88 -5.33
N GLU A 48 4.30 3.95 -5.07
CA GLU A 48 5.65 3.82 -4.52
C GLU A 48 5.61 2.99 -3.23
N THR A 49 6.32 1.87 -3.26
CA THR A 49 6.25 0.83 -2.22
C THR A 49 7.65 0.49 -1.74
N ILE A 50 7.82 0.43 -0.43
CA ILE A 50 9.03 -0.08 0.22
C ILE A 50 8.75 -1.51 0.67
N VAL A 51 9.58 -2.45 0.21
CA VAL A 51 9.49 -3.87 0.59
C VAL A 51 10.48 -4.16 1.72
N ASP A 52 10.01 -4.87 2.73
CA ASP A 52 10.79 -5.39 3.86
C ASP A 52 10.57 -6.91 3.91
N GLU A 53 11.39 -7.63 3.14
CA GLU A 53 11.34 -9.10 2.98
C GLU A 53 11.63 -9.82 4.31
N VAL A 54 12.44 -9.23 5.18
CA VAL A 54 12.79 -9.84 6.48
C VAL A 54 11.59 -9.90 7.42
N ASN A 55 10.70 -8.91 7.34
CA ASN A 55 9.53 -8.79 8.20
C ASN A 55 8.19 -9.07 7.48
N ASN A 56 8.25 -9.56 6.24
CA ASN A 56 7.10 -9.78 5.36
C ASN A 56 6.14 -8.58 5.33
N LYS A 57 6.66 -7.42 4.98
CA LYS A 57 5.91 -6.16 5.06
C LYS A 57 6.14 -5.29 3.83
N VAL A 58 5.08 -4.67 3.33
CA VAL A 58 5.17 -3.58 2.35
C VAL A 58 4.65 -2.29 2.99
N THR A 59 5.30 -1.17 2.69
CA THR A 59 4.94 0.15 3.23
C THR A 59 4.70 1.15 2.12
N ILE A 60 3.63 1.93 2.24
CA ILE A 60 3.32 3.05 1.34
C ILE A 60 3.04 4.34 2.10
N THR A 61 3.16 5.45 1.39
CA THR A 61 2.54 6.71 1.77
C THR A 61 1.05 6.67 1.40
N PHE A 62 0.18 6.92 2.37
CA PHE A 62 -1.26 6.95 2.17
C PHE A 62 -1.73 8.39 1.95
N GLU A 63 -2.21 8.69 0.75
CA GLU A 63 -2.61 10.04 0.37
C GLU A 63 -4.14 10.24 0.39
N VAL A 64 -4.91 9.21 0.06
CA VAL A 64 -6.37 9.32 -0.09
C VAL A 64 -7.04 7.95 0.10
N GLY A 65 -8.31 7.95 0.54
CA GLY A 65 -9.12 6.74 0.60
C GLY A 65 -9.28 6.03 -0.75
N GLY A 66 -9.50 4.71 -0.71
CA GLY A 66 -9.69 3.91 -1.92
C GLY A 66 -9.47 2.42 -1.66
N THR A 67 -9.44 1.64 -2.74
CA THR A 67 -9.14 0.21 -2.71
C THR A 67 -7.68 -0.02 -3.06
N TYR A 68 -7.00 -0.81 -2.23
CA TYR A 68 -5.58 -1.13 -2.37
C TYR A 68 -5.38 -2.65 -2.39
N ALA A 69 -4.39 -3.11 -3.14
CA ALA A 69 -4.01 -4.52 -3.21
C ALA A 69 -2.49 -4.67 -3.29
N VAL A 70 -1.96 -5.80 -2.79
CA VAL A 70 -0.55 -6.18 -2.97
C VAL A 70 -0.45 -7.11 -4.17
N GLY A 71 0.52 -6.86 -5.05
CA GLY A 71 0.81 -7.71 -6.22
C GLY A 71 2.29 -7.68 -6.59
N GLY A 72 2.71 -8.55 -7.50
CA GLY A 72 4.11 -8.69 -7.93
C GLY A 72 4.21 -9.50 -9.23
N ILE A 73 5.44 -9.75 -9.70
CA ILE A 73 5.73 -10.60 -10.87
C ILE A 73 6.58 -11.81 -10.50
#